data_AF-A0A7S0AD52-F1
#
_entry.id   AF-A0A7S0AD52-F1
#
_cell.length_a   1.000
_cell.length_b   1.000
_cell.length_c   1.000
_cell.angle_alpha   90.00
_cell.angle_beta   90.00
_cell.angle_gamma   90.00
#
_symmetry.space_group_name_H-M   'P 1'
#
loop_
_entity.id
_entity.type
_entity.pdbx_description
1 polymer ?
#
loop_
_entity_poly.entity_id
_entity_poly.type
_entity_poly.pdbx_seq_one_letter_code
_entity_poly.pdbx_strand_id
1 'polypeptide(L)'
;GEMLGGDYVPPVDGHFCGESCANRWRGMLFGMSNRAGWNGVDPNDNKNLWKLWDDIAIERASMYGWWNASNPVQIFDGQSQRLSKNILATAYVRPGNMTLLAIASWDATNATVSLAINWESIGLSRQRASVIAPHIPGFNRHEQSRVLRGEDVQGRISLTVPAHEGWLLLVK
;
A
#
# COMPACT_ATOMS: atom_id res chain seq x y z
N GLY A 1 -8.32 -4.15 15.57
CA GLY A 1 -6.89 -4.54 15.46
C GLY A 1 -6.78 -5.99 15.07
N GLU A 2 -7.29 -6.89 15.90
CA GLU A 2 -7.16 -8.37 15.74
C GLU A 2 -7.63 -8.92 14.39
N MET A 3 -8.74 -8.42 13.81
CA MET A 3 -9.25 -8.92 12.52
C MET A 3 -8.32 -8.64 11.32
N LEU A 4 -7.39 -7.69 11.46
CA LEU A 4 -6.39 -7.39 10.44
C LEU A 4 -5.08 -8.11 10.72
N GLY A 5 -4.97 -8.93 11.78
CA GLY A 5 -3.72 -9.57 12.20
C GLY A 5 -2.69 -8.58 12.78
N GLY A 6 -1.56 -9.13 13.24
CA GLY A 6 -0.48 -8.38 13.86
C GLY A 6 0.57 -7.87 12.85
N ASP A 7 1.18 -6.73 13.18
CA ASP A 7 2.50 -6.34 12.66
C ASP A 7 3.55 -6.74 13.70
N TYR A 8 4.30 -7.81 13.43
CA TYR A 8 5.26 -8.38 14.37
C TYR A 8 6.64 -7.73 14.30
N VAL A 9 6.85 -6.78 13.40
CA VAL A 9 8.11 -6.03 13.27
C VAL A 9 7.83 -4.56 13.57
N PRO A 10 8.43 -3.98 14.61
CA PRO A 10 8.20 -2.60 14.99
C PRO A 10 8.68 -1.63 13.89
N PRO A 11 7.99 -0.49 13.69
CA PRO A 11 8.41 0.52 12.72
C PRO A 11 9.57 1.38 13.21
N VAL A 12 9.90 1.29 14.51
CA VAL A 12 11.03 1.95 15.14
C VAL A 12 11.90 0.88 15.77
N ASP A 13 13.18 0.86 15.40
CA ASP A 13 14.16 -0.11 15.91
C ASP A 13 14.27 -0.05 17.43
N GLY A 14 14.27 -1.22 18.09
CA GLY A 14 14.37 -1.33 19.55
C GLY A 14 13.04 -1.22 20.31
N HIS A 15 11.91 -1.02 19.63
CA HIS A 15 10.58 -1.00 20.26
C HIS A 15 9.88 -2.35 20.14
N PHE A 16 9.15 -2.81 21.16
CA PHE A 16 8.40 -4.06 21.09
C PHE A 16 6.97 -3.79 20.62
N CYS A 17 6.58 -4.41 19.50
CA CYS A 17 5.17 -4.58 19.15
C CYS A 17 4.63 -5.73 20.02
N GLY A 18 3.91 -5.42 21.10
CA GLY A 18 3.24 -6.42 21.94
C GLY A 18 2.02 -7.05 21.25
N GLU A 19 1.08 -7.60 22.02
CA GLU A 19 -0.14 -8.30 21.55
C GLU A 19 -1.15 -7.44 20.75
N SER A 20 -0.86 -6.16 20.46
CA SER A 20 -1.87 -5.19 20.02
C SER A 20 -1.48 -4.31 18.82
N CYS A 21 -0.37 -4.57 18.14
CA CYS A 21 0.00 -3.81 16.95
C CYS A 21 -0.84 -4.24 15.75
N ALA A 22 -1.91 -3.48 15.48
CA ALA A 22 -2.74 -3.67 14.30
C ALA A 22 -1.88 -3.59 13.04
N ASN A 23 -2.08 -4.52 12.10
CA ASN A 23 -1.33 -4.53 10.86
C ASN A 23 -1.57 -3.24 10.06
N ARG A 24 -0.52 -2.40 9.96
CA ARG A 24 -0.60 -1.06 9.38
C ARG A 24 -0.96 -1.06 7.89
N TRP A 25 -0.44 -2.01 7.12
CA TRP A 25 -0.73 -2.10 5.68
C TRP A 25 -2.17 -2.53 5.45
N ARG A 26 -2.64 -3.53 6.20
CA ARG A 26 -4.04 -3.97 6.12
C ARG A 26 -5.00 -2.90 6.62
N GLY A 27 -4.62 -2.10 7.62
CA GLY A 27 -5.36 -0.91 8.05
C GLY A 27 -5.51 0.11 6.92
N MET A 28 -4.44 0.34 6.15
CA MET A 28 -4.43 1.26 5.03
C MET A 28 -5.33 0.84 3.85
N LEU A 29 -5.74 -0.42 3.76
CA LEU A 29 -6.82 -0.83 2.84
C LEU A 29 -8.17 -0.16 3.15
N PHE A 30 -8.33 0.40 4.35
CA PHE A 30 -9.55 1.05 4.81
C PHE A 30 -9.36 2.53 5.18
N GLY A 31 -8.19 3.10 4.88
CA GLY A 31 -7.84 4.48 5.22
C GLY A 31 -7.59 4.65 6.71
N MET A 32 -7.27 3.55 7.39
CA MET A 32 -7.11 3.52 8.84
C MET A 32 -5.64 3.32 9.21
N SER A 33 -5.22 4.02 10.27
CA SER A 33 -4.00 3.73 11.02
C SER A 33 -4.34 3.26 12.43
N ASN A 34 -3.37 2.67 13.11
CA ASN A 34 -3.45 2.45 14.56
C ASN A 34 -3.64 3.78 15.29
N ARG A 35 -4.29 3.75 16.46
CA ARG A 35 -4.41 4.94 17.29
C ARG A 35 -3.03 5.33 17.81
N ALA A 36 -2.60 6.56 17.53
CA ALA A 36 -1.40 7.11 18.15
C ALA A 36 -1.57 7.16 19.67
N GLY A 37 -0.57 6.65 20.38
CA GLY A 37 -0.44 6.73 21.83
C GLY A 37 -0.20 8.16 22.32
N TRP A 38 -0.35 8.36 23.62
CA TRP A 38 -0.03 9.63 24.28
C TRP A 38 1.36 9.53 24.91
N ASN A 39 2.30 10.36 24.41
CA ASN A 39 3.66 10.60 24.91
C ASN A 39 4.69 9.45 24.72
N GLY A 40 5.75 9.72 23.94
CA GLY A 40 6.94 8.86 23.81
C GLY A 40 7.34 8.54 22.36
N VAL A 41 8.35 7.68 22.20
CA VAL A 41 8.62 7.00 20.93
C VAL A 41 7.59 5.89 20.78
N ASP A 42 6.58 6.17 19.98
CA ASP A 42 5.39 5.34 19.83
C ASP A 42 5.59 4.34 18.68
N PRO A 43 5.45 3.02 18.90
CA PRO A 43 5.38 2.04 17.79
C PRO A 43 4.18 2.29 16.85
N ASN A 44 3.28 3.20 17.22
CA ASN A 44 2.18 3.73 16.43
C ASN A 44 2.42 5.18 15.95
N ASP A 45 3.67 5.66 15.84
CA ASP A 45 3.97 6.98 15.26
C ASP A 45 3.51 7.05 13.80
N ASN A 46 2.43 7.81 13.58
CA ASN A 46 1.78 7.98 12.29
C ASN A 46 2.20 9.26 11.55
N LYS A 47 3.16 10.05 12.05
CA LYS A 47 3.54 11.34 11.45
C LYS A 47 3.91 11.22 9.97
N ASN A 48 4.70 10.20 9.62
CA ASN A 48 5.12 9.99 8.23
C ASN A 48 3.94 9.58 7.33
N LEU A 49 2.98 8.82 7.86
CA LEU A 49 1.76 8.46 7.14
C LEU A 49 0.85 9.69 6.96
N TRP A 50 0.64 10.48 8.01
CA TRP A 50 -0.16 11.71 7.93
C TRP A 50 0.47 12.73 7.00
N LYS A 51 1.80 12.87 7.03
CA LYS A 51 2.52 13.68 6.04
C LYS A 51 2.26 13.20 4.62
N LEU A 52 2.29 11.89 4.36
CA LEU A 52 1.93 11.36 3.04
C LEU A 52 0.49 11.73 2.67
N TRP A 53 -0.45 11.58 3.60
CA TRP A 53 -1.87 11.92 3.39
C TRP A 53 -2.04 13.40 3.03
N ASP A 54 -1.35 14.30 3.73
CA ASP A 54 -1.35 15.73 3.44
C ASP A 54 -0.71 16.03 2.09
N ASP A 55 0.45 15.43 1.78
CA ASP A 55 1.18 15.62 0.52
C ASP A 55 0.32 15.19 -0.69
N ILE A 56 -0.55 14.19 -0.50
CA ILE A 56 -1.47 13.73 -1.56
C ILE A 56 -2.86 14.35 -1.50
N ALA A 57 -3.17 15.15 -0.47
CA ALA A 57 -4.51 15.61 -0.13
C ALA A 57 -5.53 14.45 -0.16
N ILE A 58 -5.29 13.41 0.65
CA ILE A 58 -6.08 12.18 0.65
C ILE A 58 -7.56 12.43 0.94
N GLU A 59 -7.89 13.51 1.66
CA GLU A 59 -9.26 13.93 1.96
C GLU A 59 -10.07 14.32 0.71
N ARG A 60 -9.37 14.62 -0.39
CA ARG A 60 -9.96 14.92 -1.70
C ARG A 60 -9.97 13.72 -2.64
N ALA A 61 -9.49 12.56 -2.18
CA ALA A 61 -9.41 11.35 -2.99
C ALA A 61 -10.68 10.50 -2.84
N SER A 62 -11.13 9.92 -3.94
CA SER A 62 -12.17 8.89 -3.93
C SER A 62 -11.54 7.54 -3.56
N MET A 63 -12.09 6.88 -2.54
CA MET A 63 -11.61 5.56 -2.11
C MET A 63 -12.32 4.45 -2.89
N TYR A 64 -11.53 3.61 -3.57
CA TYR A 64 -11.97 2.41 -4.25
C TYR A 64 -11.38 1.19 -3.54
N GLY A 65 -12.17 0.60 -2.64
CA GLY A 65 -11.79 -0.58 -1.87
C GLY A 65 -11.56 -1.81 -2.76
N TRP A 66 -10.76 -2.77 -2.27
CA TRP A 66 -10.52 -4.06 -2.95
C TRP A 66 -11.81 -4.86 -3.22
N TRP A 67 -12.86 -4.63 -2.42
CA TRP A 67 -14.17 -5.25 -2.57
C TRP A 67 -15.04 -4.59 -3.65
N ASN A 68 -14.63 -3.43 -4.18
CA ASN A 68 -15.39 -2.72 -5.20
C ASN A 68 -15.01 -3.23 -6.59
N ALA A 69 -16.00 -3.65 -7.38
CA ALA A 69 -15.81 -4.08 -8.76
C ALA A 69 -15.23 -2.97 -9.66
N SER A 70 -15.49 -1.70 -9.32
CA SER A 70 -14.97 -0.52 -10.03
C SER A 70 -13.59 -0.07 -9.54
N ASN A 71 -12.90 -0.88 -8.72
CA ASN A 71 -11.54 -0.55 -8.30
C ASN A 71 -10.61 -0.47 -9.52
N PRO A 72 -9.91 0.66 -9.71
CA PRO A 72 -9.04 0.85 -10.87
C PRO A 72 -7.77 -0.01 -10.81
N VAL A 73 -7.52 -0.72 -9.71
CA VAL A 73 -6.34 -1.57 -9.53
C VAL A 73 -6.75 -2.99 -9.21
N GLN A 74 -6.14 -3.92 -9.93
CA GLN A 74 -6.27 -5.37 -9.73
C GLN A 74 -4.91 -5.99 -9.45
N ILE A 75 -4.89 -6.92 -8.49
CA ILE A 75 -3.70 -7.68 -8.12
C ILE A 75 -3.84 -9.11 -8.64
N PHE A 76 -2.83 -9.58 -9.36
CA PHE A 76 -2.75 -10.94 -9.89
C PHE A 76 -1.61 -11.70 -9.23
N ASP A 77 -1.78 -13.00 -9.02
CA ASP A 77 -0.72 -13.84 -8.45
C ASP A 77 0.36 -14.13 -9.50
N GLY A 78 1.58 -13.67 -9.25
CA GLY A 78 2.70 -13.72 -10.19
C GLY A 78 2.30 -13.26 -11.59
N GLN A 79 2.72 -14.01 -12.60
CA GLN A 79 2.36 -13.74 -14.00
C GLN A 79 1.02 -14.37 -14.41
N SER A 80 0.25 -14.93 -13.47
CA SER A 80 -1.00 -15.61 -13.79
C SER A 80 -2.12 -14.65 -14.18
N GLN A 81 -3.24 -15.20 -14.67
CA GLN A 81 -4.51 -14.48 -14.86
C GLN A 81 -5.43 -14.57 -13.64
N ARG A 82 -4.98 -15.19 -12.55
CA ARG A 82 -5.78 -15.35 -11.35
C ARG A 82 -5.61 -14.11 -10.47
N LEU A 83 -6.74 -13.48 -10.13
CA LEU A 83 -6.75 -12.43 -9.10
C LEU A 83 -6.26 -13.01 -7.77
N SER A 84 -5.44 -12.23 -7.08
CA SER A 84 -4.95 -12.61 -5.77
C SER A 84 -6.09 -12.59 -4.75
N LYS A 85 -6.12 -13.61 -3.89
CA LYS A 85 -7.09 -13.71 -2.78
C LYS A 85 -6.48 -13.26 -1.46
N ASN A 86 -5.16 -13.32 -1.34
CA ASN A 86 -4.42 -13.03 -0.13
C ASN A 86 -3.69 -11.68 -0.19
N ILE A 87 -3.55 -11.08 -1.38
CA ILE A 87 -2.95 -9.77 -1.55
C ILE A 87 -4.00 -8.85 -2.17
N LEU A 88 -4.38 -7.84 -1.40
CA LEU A 88 -5.49 -6.96 -1.72
C LEU A 88 -4.98 -5.53 -1.90
N ALA A 89 -5.68 -4.75 -2.72
CA ALA A 89 -5.32 -3.37 -2.99
C ALA A 89 -6.53 -2.43 -2.97
N THR A 90 -6.37 -1.27 -2.33
CA THR A 90 -7.33 -0.17 -2.33
C THR A 90 -6.68 1.05 -2.95
N ALA A 91 -7.41 1.73 -3.83
CA ALA A 91 -6.94 2.93 -4.51
C ALA A 91 -7.63 4.19 -3.95
N TYR A 92 -6.85 5.19 -3.59
CA TYR A 92 -7.31 6.54 -3.26
C TYR A 92 -6.98 7.44 -4.45
N VAL A 93 -7.99 7.72 -5.27
CA VAL A 93 -7.83 8.31 -6.59
C VAL A 93 -8.15 9.80 -6.56
N ARG A 94 -7.23 10.62 -7.06
CA ARG A 94 -7.47 11.99 -7.48
C ARG A 94 -7.30 12.07 -8.99
N PRO A 95 -8.39 11.97 -9.77
CA PRO A 95 -8.31 11.81 -11.22
C PRO A 95 -7.43 12.86 -11.89
N GLY A 96 -6.50 12.42 -12.74
CA GLY A 96 -5.58 13.30 -13.48
C GLY A 96 -4.49 13.98 -12.67
N ASN A 97 -4.40 13.71 -11.37
CA ASN A 97 -3.40 14.28 -10.49
C ASN A 97 -2.52 13.20 -9.87
N MET A 98 -3.08 12.35 -9.01
CA MET A 98 -2.34 11.27 -8.37
C MET A 98 -3.27 10.21 -7.79
N THR A 99 -2.75 9.01 -7.62
CA THR A 99 -3.43 7.92 -6.92
C THR A 99 -2.50 7.29 -5.89
N LEU A 100 -2.96 7.17 -4.65
CA LEU A 100 -2.30 6.35 -3.64
C LEU A 100 -2.88 4.93 -3.69
N LEU A 101 -2.02 3.93 -3.80
CA LEU A 101 -2.38 2.52 -3.72
C LEU A 101 -1.92 1.96 -2.38
N ALA A 102 -2.87 1.51 -1.57
CA ALA A 102 -2.59 0.71 -0.39
C ALA A 102 -2.68 -0.78 -0.76
N ILE A 103 -1.60 -1.52 -0.56
CA ILE A 103 -1.50 -2.96 -0.85
C ILE A 103 -1.15 -3.65 0.45
N ALA A 104 -1.80 -4.78 0.75
CA ALA A 104 -1.48 -5.58 1.93
C ALA A 104 -1.60 -7.07 1.66
N SER A 105 -0.75 -7.86 2.32
CA SER A 105 -0.63 -9.31 2.19
C SER A 105 -1.11 -10.04 3.43
N TRP A 106 -1.82 -11.14 3.21
CA TRP A 106 -2.14 -12.19 4.17
C TRP A 106 -1.25 -13.41 4.04
N ASP A 107 -0.39 -13.47 3.03
CA ASP A 107 0.52 -14.60 2.84
C ASP A 107 1.56 -14.69 3.97
N ALA A 108 1.86 -15.93 4.37
CA ALA A 108 2.90 -16.25 5.36
C ALA A 108 4.31 -16.24 4.78
N THR A 109 4.44 -16.08 3.46
CA THR A 109 5.71 -15.99 2.74
C THR A 109 5.67 -14.81 1.78
N ASN A 110 6.85 -14.32 1.38
CA ASN A 110 6.95 -13.31 0.34
C ASN A 110 6.31 -13.83 -0.95
N ALA A 111 5.55 -12.98 -1.62
CA ALA A 111 4.85 -13.33 -2.85
C ALA A 111 5.15 -12.28 -3.93
N THR A 112 5.24 -12.75 -5.17
CA THR A 112 5.33 -11.86 -6.34
C THR A 112 3.95 -11.71 -6.93
N VAL A 113 3.54 -10.48 -7.18
CA VAL A 113 2.25 -10.13 -7.79
C VAL A 113 2.43 -9.19 -8.95
N SER A 114 1.44 -9.19 -9.85
CA SER A 114 1.33 -8.24 -10.95
C SER A 114 0.17 -7.28 -10.72
N LEU A 115 0.45 -5.99 -10.81
CA LEU A 115 -0.52 -4.90 -10.63
C LEU A 115 -1.00 -4.43 -12.00
N ALA A 116 -2.29 -4.60 -12.27
CA ALA A 116 -2.96 -3.97 -13.41
C ALA A 116 -3.63 -2.68 -12.94
N ILE A 117 -3.28 -1.56 -13.58
CA ILE A 117 -3.85 -0.24 -13.29
C ILE A 117 -4.69 0.18 -14.50
N ASN A 118 -5.95 0.52 -14.28
CA ASN A 118 -6.80 1.16 -15.26
C ASN A 118 -6.48 2.67 -15.31
N TRP A 119 -5.55 3.01 -16.20
CA TRP A 119 -5.05 4.37 -16.41
C TRP A 119 -6.13 5.40 -16.75
N GLU A 120 -7.12 4.99 -17.54
CA GLU A 120 -8.26 5.84 -17.94
C GLU A 120 -9.08 6.25 -16.71
N SER A 121 -9.42 5.28 -15.86
CA SER A 121 -10.24 5.52 -14.67
C SER A 121 -9.57 6.41 -13.61
N ILE A 122 -8.23 6.42 -13.55
CA ILE A 122 -7.48 7.33 -12.68
C ILE A 122 -7.09 8.64 -13.38
N GLY A 123 -7.43 8.79 -14.67
CA GLY A 123 -7.17 9.99 -15.46
C GLY A 123 -5.69 10.25 -15.77
N LEU A 124 -4.80 9.25 -15.64
CA LEU A 124 -3.37 9.40 -15.88
C LEU A 124 -2.93 8.70 -17.17
N SER A 125 -1.89 9.21 -17.82
CA SER A 125 -1.30 8.57 -19.01
C SER A 125 -0.21 7.59 -18.57
N ARG A 126 -0.36 6.31 -18.95
CA ARG A 126 0.64 5.26 -18.66
C ARG A 126 2.06 5.66 -19.10
N GLN A 127 2.19 6.38 -20.21
CA GLN A 127 3.48 6.76 -20.79
C GLN A 127 4.18 7.89 -20.01
N ARG A 128 3.42 8.69 -19.26
CA ARG A 128 3.94 9.84 -18.50
C ARG A 128 3.94 9.60 -17.00
N ALA A 129 3.06 8.71 -16.53
CA ALA A 129 2.94 8.39 -15.13
C ALA A 129 4.07 7.47 -14.66
N SER A 130 4.43 7.62 -13.40
CA SER A 130 5.38 6.79 -12.67
C SER A 130 4.68 6.15 -11.48
N VAL A 131 5.05 4.90 -11.19
CA VAL A 131 4.65 4.24 -9.94
C VAL A 131 5.84 4.28 -8.99
N ILE A 132 5.65 4.92 -7.84
CA ILE A 132 6.71 5.24 -6.89
C ILE A 132 6.38 4.55 -5.57
N ALA A 133 7.33 3.83 -5.01
CA ALA A 133 7.30 3.44 -3.62
C ALA A 133 8.07 4.51 -2.82
N PRO A 134 7.39 5.52 -2.22
CA PRO A 134 8.06 6.53 -1.41
C PRO A 134 8.71 5.91 -0.18
N HIS A 135 9.81 6.48 0.29
CA HIS A 135 10.34 6.13 1.61
C HIS A 135 9.37 6.61 2.69
N ILE A 136 8.81 5.67 3.44
CA ILE A 136 7.94 5.93 4.58
C ILE A 136 8.42 5.00 5.70
N PRO A 137 9.14 5.52 6.71
CA PRO A 137 9.58 4.73 7.85
C PRO A 137 8.41 3.90 8.40
N GLY A 138 8.61 2.59 8.50
CA GLY A 138 7.61 1.64 8.99
C GLY A 138 6.68 1.02 7.93
N PHE A 139 6.46 1.63 6.77
CA PHE A 139 5.61 1.08 5.69
C PHE A 139 6.41 0.54 4.53
N ASN A 140 7.01 1.45 3.75
CA ASN A 140 7.85 1.10 2.61
C ASN A 140 9.29 1.13 3.12
N ARG A 141 9.70 0.04 3.78
CA ARG A 141 10.94 -0.08 4.57
C ARG A 141 12.24 -0.07 3.75
N HIS A 142 12.30 0.74 2.69
CA HIS A 142 13.51 1.06 1.95
C HIS A 142 14.04 2.42 2.38
N GLU A 143 15.36 2.57 2.46
CA GLU A 143 16.01 3.82 2.85
C GLU A 143 15.67 5.01 1.94
N GLN A 144 15.27 4.75 0.69
CA GLN A 144 14.99 5.77 -0.32
C GLN A 144 13.73 5.46 -1.13
N SER A 145 13.10 6.53 -1.61
CA SER A 145 11.99 6.44 -2.57
C SER A 145 12.48 5.83 -3.87
N ARG A 146 11.72 4.90 -4.46
CA ARG A 146 12.08 4.23 -5.70
C ARG A 146 10.95 4.25 -6.72
N VAL A 147 11.31 4.42 -7.99
CA VAL A 147 10.37 4.21 -9.10
C VAL A 147 10.35 2.72 -9.44
N LEU A 148 9.16 2.12 -9.45
CA LEU A 148 8.97 0.73 -9.87
C LEU A 148 9.02 0.68 -11.41
N ARG A 149 9.89 -0.16 -11.95
CA ARG A 149 10.10 -0.31 -13.41
C ARG A 149 9.88 -1.74 -13.92
N GLY A 150 9.68 -2.70 -13.03
CA GLY A 150 9.46 -4.09 -13.42
C GLY A 150 8.06 -4.26 -14.01
N GLU A 151 7.99 -4.79 -15.23
CA GLU A 151 6.73 -5.23 -15.84
C GLU A 151 6.78 -6.74 -16.06
N ASP A 152 5.62 -7.40 -16.00
CA ASP A 152 5.46 -8.77 -16.47
C ASP A 152 5.26 -8.83 -17.99
N VAL A 153 5.12 -10.04 -18.53
CA VAL A 153 4.91 -10.29 -19.97
C VAL A 153 3.63 -9.69 -20.54
N GLN A 154 2.73 -9.17 -19.69
CA GLN A 154 1.48 -8.51 -20.07
C GLN A 154 1.54 -7.00 -19.85
N GLY A 155 2.71 -6.46 -19.48
CA GLY A 155 2.89 -5.05 -19.19
C GLY A 155 2.21 -4.62 -17.88
N ARG A 156 1.95 -5.54 -16.95
CA ARG A 156 1.51 -5.21 -15.59
C ARG A 156 2.72 -4.98 -14.71
N ILE A 157 2.61 -4.12 -13.72
CA ILE A 157 3.76 -3.80 -12.85
C ILE A 157 4.01 -4.98 -11.92
N SER A 158 5.21 -5.55 -11.96
CA SER A 158 5.62 -6.67 -11.10
C SER A 158 6.16 -6.15 -9.78
N LEU A 159 5.69 -6.73 -8.67
CA LEU A 159 6.03 -6.31 -7.32
C LEU A 159 6.15 -7.52 -6.39
N THR A 160 7.22 -7.56 -5.60
CA THR A 160 7.34 -8.49 -4.47
C THR A 160 6.71 -7.85 -3.23
N VAL A 161 5.74 -8.53 -2.63
CA VAL A 161 5.09 -8.14 -1.38
C VAL A 161 5.61 -9.06 -0.26
N PRO A 162 6.23 -8.51 0.79
CA PRO A 162 6.71 -9.34 1.90
C PRO A 162 5.56 -10.03 2.65
N ALA A 163 5.87 -11.15 3.30
CA ALA A 163 4.93 -11.89 4.14
C ALA A 163 4.27 -10.97 5.18
N HIS A 164 2.94 -11.00 5.27
CA HIS A 164 2.15 -10.17 6.19
C HIS A 164 2.32 -8.65 6.11
N GLU A 165 3.10 -8.13 5.16
CA GLU A 165 3.33 -6.69 4.99
C GLU A 165 2.58 -6.15 3.77
N GLY A 166 3.06 -5.08 3.16
CA GLY A 166 2.41 -4.41 2.06
C GLY A 166 3.20 -3.25 1.49
N TRP A 167 2.53 -2.46 0.66
CA TRP A 167 3.10 -1.27 0.02
C TRP A 167 2.12 -0.11 0.05
N LEU A 168 2.65 1.09 0.19
CA LEU A 168 1.97 2.33 -0.18
C LEU A 168 2.63 2.86 -1.45
N LEU A 169 1.93 2.85 -2.59
CA LEU A 169 2.50 3.30 -3.86
C LEU A 169 1.82 4.57 -4.34
N LEU A 170 2.61 5.51 -4.87
CA LEU A 170 2.11 6.72 -5.52
C LEU A 170 2.16 6.55 -7.02
N VAL A 171 1.03 6.76 -7.68
CA VAL A 171 0.92 6.83 -9.14
C VAL A 171 0.69 8.29 -9.52
N LYS A 172 1.60 8.90 -10.29
CA LYS A 172 1.52 10.29 -10.75
C LYS A 172 2.28 10.50 -12.05
#